data_AF-A0A3N5WA68-F1
#
_entry.id   AF-A0A3N5WA68-F1
#
_cell.length_a   1.000
_cell.length_b   1.000
_cell.length_c   1.000
_cell.angle_alpha   90.00
_cell.angle_beta   90.00
_cell.angle_gamma   90.00
#
_symmetry.space_group_name_H-M   'P 1'
#
loop_
_entity.id
_entity.type
_entity.pdbx_description
1 polymer ?
#
loop_
_entity_poly.entity_id
_entity_poly.type
_entity_poly.pdbx_seq_one_letter_code
_entity_poly.pdbx_strand_id
1 'polypeptide(L)'
;MMGGMGYGMLNQLNLTAEQWNKVSQIQQDQTKKHWDLAGKMHEEAFKLQRLMGAEKRDNAALVNQHKKMQEMQTLMFQANLETQDKIEGVLTKEQKAQWRRYAQ
;
A
#
# COMPACT_ATOMS: atom_id res chain seq x y z
N MET A 1 -5.13 2.78 -11.25
CA MET A 1 -5.29 3.85 -10.24
C MET A 1 -4.90 3.26 -8.89
N MET A 2 -3.62 3.33 -8.52
CA MET A 2 -3.09 2.75 -7.27
C MET A 2 -2.54 3.88 -6.42
N GLY A 3 -3.46 4.57 -5.74
CA GLY A 3 -3.18 5.71 -4.90
C GLY A 3 -4.44 6.55 -4.75
N GLY A 4 -4.97 6.62 -3.53
CA GLY A 4 -5.68 7.83 -3.13
C GLY A 4 -7.20 7.81 -3.02
N MET A 5 -7.91 6.68 -3.07
CA MET A 5 -9.34 6.72 -2.69
C MET A 5 -9.59 6.94 -1.19
N GLY A 6 -8.62 6.67 -0.31
CA GLY A 6 -8.79 6.85 1.15
C GLY A 6 -8.39 8.21 1.71
N TYR A 7 -7.49 8.94 1.04
CA TYR A 7 -6.85 10.14 1.62
C TYR A 7 -7.48 11.46 1.22
N GLY A 8 -8.11 11.54 0.04
CA GLY A 8 -8.83 12.76 -0.35
C GLY A 8 -9.93 13.15 0.64
N MET A 9 -10.50 12.15 1.32
CA MET A 9 -11.57 12.32 2.30
C MET A 9 -11.09 12.85 3.65
N LEU A 10 -9.78 12.81 3.96
CA LEU A 10 -9.24 13.38 5.20
C LEU A 10 -9.42 14.90 5.26
N ASN A 11 -9.43 15.57 4.10
CA ASN A 11 -9.72 17.00 4.00
C ASN A 11 -11.13 17.36 4.48
N GLN A 12 -12.04 16.38 4.58
CA GLN A 12 -13.42 16.58 5.02
C GLN A 12 -13.60 16.36 6.54
N LEU A 13 -12.56 15.91 7.25
CA LEU A 13 -12.62 15.56 8.68
C LEU A 13 -12.29 16.72 9.63
N ASN A 14 -12.09 17.94 9.11
CA ASN A 14 -11.72 19.13 9.89
C ASN A 14 -10.58 18.85 10.89
N LEU A 15 -9.50 18.23 10.41
CA LEU A 15 -8.36 17.88 11.24
C LEU A 15 -7.68 19.14 11.80
N THR A 16 -7.21 19.08 13.05
CA THR A 16 -6.37 20.14 13.61
C THR A 16 -4.99 20.17 12.92
N ALA A 17 -4.25 21.26 13.07
CA ALA A 17 -2.89 21.37 12.53
C ALA A 17 -1.96 20.25 13.06
N GLU A 18 -2.11 19.87 14.34
CA GLU A 18 -1.34 18.78 14.93
C GLU A 18 -1.71 17.42 14.32
N GLN A 19 -3.00 17.15 14.14
CA GLN A 19 -3.48 15.92 13.49
C GLN A 19 -2.98 15.85 12.04
N TRP A 20 -3.03 16.97 11.31
CA TRP A 20 -2.51 17.07 9.96
C TRP A 20 -1.03 16.75 9.87
N ASN A 21 -0.22 17.27 10.79
CA ASN A 21 1.21 16.98 10.83
C ASN A 21 1.48 15.49 11.06
N LYS A 22 0.79 14.87 12.02
CA LYS A 22 0.92 13.42 12.30
C LYS A 22 0.51 12.57 11.10
N VAL A 23 -0.63 12.87 10.48
CA VAL A 23 -1.11 12.15 9.30
C VAL A 23 -0.15 12.31 8.12
N SER A 24 0.41 13.50 7.91
CA SER A 24 1.37 13.76 6.83
C SER A 24 2.66 12.95 7.01
N GLN A 25 3.15 12.82 8.25
CA GLN A 25 4.30 11.94 8.56
C GLN A 25 3.99 10.48 8.27
N ILE A 26 2.82 9.99 8.71
CA ILE A 26 2.36 8.63 8.44
C ILE A 26 2.31 8.36 6.92
N GLN A 27 1.77 9.30 6.15
CA GLN A 27 1.70 9.19 4.68
C GLN A 27 3.08 9.20 4.03
N GLN A 28 4.00 10.02 4.52
CA GLN A 28 5.37 10.06 4.01
C GLN A 28 6.06 8.71 4.23
N ASP A 29 5.91 8.11 5.40
CA ASP A 29 6.49 6.80 5.72
C ASP A 29 5.85 5.68 4.89
N GLN A 30 4.53 5.70 4.72
CA GLN A 30 3.84 4.75 3.84
C GLN A 30 4.31 4.91 2.39
N THR A 31 4.49 6.14 1.92
CA THR A 31 5.00 6.42 0.57
C THR A 31 6.38 5.81 0.39
N LYS A 32 7.31 6.03 1.32
CA LYS A 32 8.64 5.41 1.29
C LYS A 32 8.56 3.89 1.20
N LYS A 33 7.74 3.25 2.06
CA LYS A 33 7.51 1.79 2.03
C LYS A 33 6.96 1.33 0.68
N HIS A 34 5.99 2.04 0.12
CA HIS A 34 5.42 1.71 -1.19
C HIS A 34 6.44 1.81 -2.32
N TRP A 35 7.29 2.84 -2.32
CA TRP A 35 8.32 3.00 -3.34
C TRP A 35 9.35 1.86 -3.30
N ASP A 36 9.80 1.45 -2.12
CA ASP A 36 10.68 0.28 -1.96
C ASP A 36 10.02 -1.02 -2.45
N LEU A 37 8.76 -1.27 -2.06
CA LEU A 37 8.01 -2.45 -2.51
C LEU A 37 7.75 -2.42 -4.02
N ALA A 38 7.44 -1.26 -4.59
CA ALA A 38 7.23 -1.11 -6.03
C ALA A 38 8.50 -1.39 -6.82
N GLY A 39 9.66 -0.92 -6.34
CA GLY A 39 10.96 -1.25 -6.91
C GLY A 39 11.20 -2.76 -6.93
N LYS A 40 11.00 -3.43 -5.80
CA LYS A 40 11.14 -4.90 -5.68
C LYS A 40 10.20 -5.66 -6.60
N MET A 41 8.92 -5.26 -6.65
CA MET A 41 7.95 -5.88 -7.57
C MET A 41 8.38 -5.73 -9.04
N HIS A 42 8.94 -4.58 -9.41
CA HIS A 42 9.43 -4.35 -10.76
C HIS A 42 10.60 -5.28 -11.11
N GLU A 43 11.54 -5.48 -10.17
CA GLU A 43 12.62 -6.46 -10.33
C GLU A 43 12.10 -7.89 -10.48
N GLU A 44 11.13 -8.30 -9.66
CA GLU A 44 10.50 -9.61 -9.76
C GLU A 44 9.71 -9.78 -11.08
N ALA A 45 9.10 -8.72 -11.60
CA ALA A 45 8.43 -8.74 -12.90
C ALA A 45 9.43 -8.96 -14.04
N PHE A 46 10.62 -8.34 -14.01
CA PHE A 46 11.68 -8.60 -14.99
C PHE A 46 12.20 -10.04 -14.93
N LYS A 47 12.35 -10.61 -13.73
CA LYS A 47 12.72 -12.02 -13.56
C LYS A 47 11.67 -12.94 -14.19
N LEU A 48 10.38 -12.65 -13.97
CA LEU A 48 9.30 -13.40 -14.60
C LEU A 48 9.35 -13.29 -16.12
N GLN A 49 9.51 -12.08 -16.67
CA GLN A 49 9.62 -11.87 -18.12
C GLN A 49 10.78 -12.67 -18.72
N ARG A 50 11.94 -12.68 -18.05
CA ARG A 50 13.10 -13.47 -18.47
C ARG A 50 12.82 -14.98 -18.47
N LEU A 51 12.17 -15.50 -17.43
CA LEU A 51 11.78 -16.92 -17.35
C LEU A 51 10.79 -17.30 -18.45
N MET A 52 9.84 -16.41 -18.78
CA MET A 52 8.86 -16.62 -19.84
C MET A 52 9.49 -16.60 -21.24
N GLY A 53 10.57 -15.83 -21.44
CA GLY A 53 11.30 -15.73 -22.70
C GLY A 53 12.42 -16.76 -22.88
N ALA A 54 12.61 -17.67 -21.93
CA ALA A 54 13.65 -18.71 -22.03
C ALA A 54 13.30 -19.75 -23.11
N GLU A 55 14.33 -20.25 -23.81
CA GLU A 55 14.18 -21.26 -24.87
C GLU A 55 13.46 -22.52 -24.38
N LYS A 56 13.78 -22.95 -23.15
CA LYS A 56 13.07 -24.02 -22.45
C LYS A 56 12.30 -23.46 -21.27
N ARG A 57 10.99 -23.70 -21.27
CA ARG A 57 10.10 -23.28 -20.19
C ARG A 57 10.35 -24.08 -18.92
N ASP A 58 10.70 -23.37 -17.84
CA ASP A 58 10.76 -23.92 -16.48
C ASP A 58 9.49 -23.55 -15.70
N ASN A 59 8.53 -24.46 -15.68
CA ASN A 59 7.26 -24.25 -15.00
C ASN A 59 7.42 -24.09 -13.48
N ALA A 60 8.39 -24.77 -12.87
CA ALA A 60 8.60 -24.67 -11.43
C ALA A 60 9.14 -23.29 -11.05
N ALA A 61 10.10 -22.77 -11.82
CA ALA A 61 10.62 -21.42 -11.65
C ALA A 61 9.51 -20.36 -11.85
N LEU A 62 8.65 -20.51 -12.87
CA LEU A 62 7.53 -19.60 -13.11
C LEU A 62 6.52 -19.58 -11.94
N VAL A 63 6.12 -20.75 -11.43
CA VAL A 63 5.20 -20.84 -10.29
C VAL A 63 5.82 -20.22 -9.04
N ASN A 64 7.11 -20.49 -8.78
CA ASN A 64 7.81 -19.89 -7.63
C ASN A 64 7.92 -18.37 -7.76
N GLN A 65 8.21 -17.87 -8.96
CA GLN A 65 8.28 -16.44 -9.23
C GLN A 65 6.92 -15.75 -9.01
N HIS A 66 5.83 -16.39 -9.44
CA HIS A 66 4.47 -15.90 -9.19
C HIS A 66 4.16 -15.82 -7.69
N LYS A 67 4.50 -16.85 -6.91
CA LYS A 67 4.30 -16.86 -5.45
C LYS A 67 5.00 -15.69 -4.74
N LYS A 68 6.25 -15.39 -5.14
CA LYS A 68 6.98 -14.23 -4.59
C LYS A 68 6.26 -12.91 -4.83
N MET A 69 5.73 -12.71 -6.05
CA MET A 69 4.96 -11.51 -6.35
C MET A 69 3.66 -11.44 -5.54
N GLN A 70 2.98 -12.58 -5.31
CA GLN A 70 1.79 -12.62 -4.46
C GLN A 70 2.12 -12.26 -3.00
N GLU A 71 3.21 -12.78 -2.43
CA GLU A 71 3.66 -12.38 -1.09
C GLU A 71 3.93 -10.87 -1.01
N MET A 72 4.56 -10.28 -2.02
CA MET A 72 4.76 -8.82 -2.07
C MET A 72 3.44 -8.04 -2.12
N GLN A 73 2.44 -8.54 -2.87
CA GLN A 73 1.10 -7.95 -2.88
C GLN A 73 0.44 -8.02 -1.50
N THR A 74 0.58 -9.14 -0.79
CA THR A 74 0.10 -9.27 0.58
C THR A 74 0.79 -8.30 1.53
N LEU A 75 2.11 -8.12 1.43
CA LEU A 75 2.85 -7.15 2.24
C LEU A 75 2.40 -5.70 1.98
N MET A 76 2.13 -5.34 0.72
CA MET A 76 1.55 -4.02 0.41
C MET A 76 0.17 -3.83 1.03
N PHE A 77 -0.68 -4.86 0.97
CA PHE A 77 -2.00 -4.80 1.60
C PHE A 77 -1.90 -4.60 3.11
N GLN A 78 -1.03 -5.37 3.78
CA GLN A 78 -0.78 -5.22 5.21
C GLN A 78 -0.24 -3.83 5.57
N ALA A 79 0.68 -3.27 4.77
CA ALA A 79 1.21 -1.93 4.99
C ALA A 79 0.13 -0.84 4.85
N ASN A 80 -0.85 -1.04 3.96
CA ASN A 80 -2.01 -0.16 3.81
C ASN A 80 -2.92 -0.22 5.04
N LEU A 81 -3.21 -1.43 5.55
CA LEU A 81 -3.99 -1.59 6.79
C LEU A 81 -3.30 -0.96 7.99
N GLU A 82 -1.99 -1.22 8.16
CA GLU A 82 -1.18 -0.61 9.24
C GLU A 82 -1.25 0.93 9.17
N THR A 83 -1.25 1.49 7.96
CA THR A 83 -1.35 2.94 7.78
C THR A 83 -2.75 3.45 8.14
N GLN A 84 -3.80 2.74 7.75
CA GLN A 84 -5.18 3.10 8.13
C GLN A 84 -5.35 3.08 9.65
N ASP A 85 -4.85 2.05 10.32
CA ASP A 85 -4.90 1.92 11.79
C ASP A 85 -4.17 3.09 12.48
N LYS A 86 -2.98 3.47 11.96
CA LYS A 86 -2.22 4.61 12.48
C LYS A 86 -2.97 5.93 12.32
N ILE A 87 -3.62 6.15 11.17
CA ILE A 87 -4.44 7.35 10.94
C ILE A 87 -5.66 7.33 11.85
N GLU A 88 -6.37 6.20 11.98
CA GLU A 88 -7.48 6.06 12.93
C GLU A 88 -7.01 6.41 14.35
N GLY A 89 -5.79 6.04 14.74
CA GLY A 89 -5.20 6.40 16.04
C GLY A 89 -5.06 7.90 16.30
N VAL A 90 -4.98 8.74 15.26
CA VAL A 90 -4.85 10.21 15.36
C VAL A 90 -6.21 10.91 15.45
N LEU A 91 -7.28 10.26 14.97
CA LEU A 91 -8.62 10.84 14.87
C LEU A 91 -9.41 10.76 16.18
N THR A 92 -10.30 11.74 16.40
CA THR A 92 -11.32 11.64 17.45
C THR A 92 -12.39 10.59 17.11
N LYS A 93 -13.25 10.24 18.08
CA LYS A 93 -14.34 9.27 17.84
C LYS A 93 -15.28 9.73 16.72
N GLU A 94 -15.59 11.02 16.69
CA GLU A 94 -16.48 11.65 15.71
C GLU A 94 -15.84 11.63 14.31
N GLN A 95 -14.55 11.99 14.22
CA GLN A 95 -13.80 11.96 12.97
C GLN A 95 -13.66 10.53 12.42
N LYS A 96 -13.44 9.52 13.26
CA LYS A 96 -13.43 8.11 12.83
C LYS A 96 -14.79 7.68 12.28
N ALA A 97 -15.87 8.04 12.95
CA ALA A 97 -17.22 7.70 12.49
C ALA A 97 -17.51 8.34 11.12
N GLN A 98 -17.10 9.59 10.92
CA GLN A 98 -17.22 10.27 9.63
C GLN A 98 -16.33 9.60 8.56
N TRP A 99 -15.08 9.25 8.89
CA TRP A 99 -14.18 8.60 7.95
C TRP A 99 -14.69 7.23 7.49
N ARG A 100 -15.23 6.41 8.39
CA ARG A 100 -15.81 5.10 8.05
C ARG A 100 -17.02 5.21 7.12
N ARG A 101 -17.83 6.26 7.24
CA ARG A 101 -18.95 6.52 6.31
C ARG A 101 -18.47 6.84 4.90
N TYR A 102 -17.27 7.39 4.75
CA TYR A 102 -16.68 7.68 3.44
C TYR A 102 -15.98 6.47 2.80
N ALA A 103 -15.68 5.44 3.59
CA ALA A 103 -15.07 4.20 3.13
C ALA A 103 -16.09 3.11 2.74
N GLN A 104 -17.39 3.34 3.02
CA GLN A 104 -18.52 2.51 2.58
C GLN A 104 -18.93 2.88 1.15
#